data_AF-A0A956DRX5-F1
#
_entry.id   AF-A0A956DRX5-F1
#
_cell.length_a   1.000
_cell.length_b   1.000
_cell.length_c   1.000
_cell.angle_alpha   90.00
_cell.angle_beta   90.00
_cell.angle_gamma   90.00
#
_symmetry.space_group_name_H-M   'P 1'
#
loop_
_entity.id
_entity.type
_entity.pdbx_description
1 polymer ?
#
loop_
_entity_poly.entity_id
_entity_poly.type
_entity_poly.pdbx_seq_one_letter_code
_entity_poly.pdbx_strand_id
1 'polypeptide(L)'
;MKRPMQSLSWLLALAAGGSLVACAVGSTEGDFSGDGGAASDARGPTGTGGATASGAGGATNGATTSSGAGAGSSTSSTSSTTTSSSTSSVSTGTTSSSSSSSGGGNTCAHDVCTLGVALTIGCGDPCVDTVCTGDPFCCDQNTGSWDSYCIDDAVFSCNAMCGGGGGMVAPGDLIITEVMNNPAAVADSAGEWFEIYNDAPYAVDLLGLTIQHTAGDPNAVHTISQSVAMPSGSYAVLGINASTSSNGGVVVDYQYASTVSLNNTADYLAILDGTTVIDEVTWDEQSGLDPNGKSRSLDPLYTSASLNDTDANFCEASSPMTGGDSGTPGQGNDGCP
;
A
#
# COMPACT_ATOMS: atom_id res chain seq x y z
N MET A 1 -8.91 20.39 -24.87
CA MET A 1 -8.86 19.77 -26.22
C MET A 1 -8.21 18.40 -26.05
N LYS A 2 -8.78 17.34 -26.64
CA LYS A 2 -8.29 15.96 -26.45
C LYS A 2 -6.98 15.77 -27.23
N ARG A 3 -5.94 15.25 -26.56
CA ARG A 3 -4.69 14.79 -27.19
C ARG A 3 -5.04 13.72 -28.25
N PRO A 4 -4.49 13.76 -29.48
CA PRO A 4 -4.58 12.65 -30.40
C PRO A 4 -3.71 11.50 -29.86
N MET A 5 -4.30 10.33 -29.61
CA MET A 5 -3.56 9.12 -29.24
C MET A 5 -2.51 8.82 -30.31
N GLN A 6 -1.23 9.05 -30.01
CA GLN A 6 -0.15 8.52 -30.81
C GLN A 6 0.15 7.11 -30.29
N SER A 7 -0.22 6.13 -31.10
CA SER A 7 0.25 4.75 -30.96
C SER A 7 1.77 4.74 -31.07
N LEU A 8 2.48 4.55 -29.95
CA LEU A 8 3.91 4.25 -29.96
C LEU A 8 4.09 2.84 -30.53
N SER A 9 4.20 2.74 -31.85
CA SER A 9 4.61 1.52 -32.53
C SER A 9 6.13 1.45 -32.49
N TRP A 10 6.69 0.75 -31.50
CA TRP A 10 8.11 0.43 -31.44
C TRP A 10 8.44 -0.62 -32.52
N LEU A 11 9.01 -0.19 -33.64
CA LEU A 11 9.55 -1.08 -34.66
C LEU A 11 10.91 -1.62 -34.19
N LEU A 12 10.92 -2.86 -33.67
CA LEU A 12 12.17 -3.58 -33.42
C LEU A 12 12.72 -4.11 -34.75
N ALA A 13 13.73 -3.44 -35.30
CA ALA A 13 14.47 -3.93 -36.45
C ALA A 13 15.51 -4.97 -35.99
N LEU A 14 15.18 -6.27 -36.11
CA LEU A 14 16.17 -7.34 -36.00
C LEU A 14 16.62 -7.76 -37.41
N ALA A 15 17.84 -7.39 -37.77
CA ALA A 15 18.54 -7.93 -38.92
C ALA A 15 19.28 -9.21 -38.53
N ALA A 16 18.85 -10.36 -39.04
CA ALA A 16 19.68 -11.57 -39.10
C ALA A 16 19.31 -12.38 -40.33
N GLY A 17 20.16 -12.32 -41.36
CA GLY A 17 20.15 -13.28 -42.46
C GLY A 17 20.92 -14.54 -42.08
N GLY A 18 20.45 -15.71 -42.50
CA GLY A 18 21.26 -16.93 -42.47
C GLY A 18 20.51 -18.25 -42.36
N SER A 19 20.17 -18.81 -43.53
CA SER A 19 20.12 -20.25 -43.86
C SER A 19 19.13 -21.19 -43.14
N LEU A 20 18.04 -21.50 -43.86
CA LEU A 20 17.15 -22.63 -43.59
C LEU A 20 17.82 -23.96 -43.97
N VAL A 21 17.92 -24.89 -43.03
CA VAL A 21 18.02 -26.34 -43.29
C VAL A 21 16.80 -26.98 -42.66
N ALA A 22 15.92 -27.54 -43.51
CA ALA A 22 14.74 -28.27 -43.11
C ALA A 22 15.12 -29.68 -42.63
N CYS A 23 14.58 -30.09 -41.47
CA CYS A 23 14.50 -31.49 -41.10
C CYS A 23 13.04 -31.78 -40.72
N ALA A 24 12.40 -32.66 -41.49
CA ALA A 24 11.02 -33.08 -41.29
C ALA A 24 10.95 -34.24 -40.29
N VAL A 25 9.95 -34.24 -39.42
CA VAL A 25 9.47 -35.44 -38.72
C VAL A 25 7.95 -35.40 -38.68
N GLY A 26 7.35 -36.49 -39.14
CA GLY A 26 5.93 -36.62 -39.45
C GLY A 26 5.04 -36.85 -38.23
N SER A 27 3.79 -36.42 -38.39
CA SER A 27 2.66 -36.69 -37.49
C SER A 27 1.90 -37.92 -38.00
N THR A 28 1.58 -38.86 -37.11
CA THR A 28 0.58 -39.91 -37.35
C THR A 28 -0.65 -39.61 -36.50
N GLU A 29 -1.79 -39.56 -37.16
CA GLU A 29 -3.11 -39.37 -36.56
C GLU A 29 -3.64 -40.66 -35.91
N GLY A 30 -4.44 -40.49 -34.85
CA GLY A 30 -5.20 -41.55 -34.20
C GLY A 30 -6.59 -41.03 -33.85
N ASP A 31 -7.57 -41.43 -34.66
CA ASP A 31 -9.02 -41.29 -34.48
C ASP A 31 -9.51 -42.04 -33.24
N PHE A 32 -10.43 -41.45 -32.46
CA PHE A 32 -11.45 -42.21 -31.74
C PHE A 32 -12.71 -41.39 -31.48
N SER A 33 -13.82 -41.87 -32.05
CA SER A 33 -15.19 -41.36 -31.92
C SER A 33 -15.80 -41.56 -30.53
N GLY A 34 -16.75 -40.69 -30.16
CA GLY A 34 -17.66 -40.92 -29.03
C GLY A 34 -18.79 -39.90 -28.96
N ASP A 35 -20.01 -40.38 -29.23
CA ASP A 35 -21.30 -39.70 -29.37
C ASP A 35 -21.76 -38.83 -28.18
N GLY A 36 -22.65 -37.89 -28.49
CA GLY A 36 -23.41 -37.08 -27.53
C GLY A 36 -24.88 -37.46 -27.37
N GLY A 37 -25.50 -36.87 -26.33
CA GLY A 37 -26.94 -36.68 -26.12
C GLY A 37 -27.65 -37.78 -25.30
N ALA A 38 -28.73 -37.53 -24.54
CA ALA A 38 -29.41 -36.34 -24.02
C ALA A 38 -30.53 -36.83 -23.05
N ALA A 39 -30.89 -35.98 -22.07
CA ALA A 39 -32.20 -35.81 -21.41
C ALA A 39 -33.01 -36.99 -20.82
N SER A 40 -33.47 -36.85 -19.55
CA SER A 40 -34.88 -36.53 -19.19
C SER A 40 -35.30 -37.00 -17.76
N ASP A 41 -36.03 -36.10 -17.09
CA ASP A 41 -37.19 -36.26 -16.19
C ASP A 41 -37.16 -36.94 -14.80
N ALA A 42 -37.46 -36.07 -13.81
CA ALA A 42 -38.54 -36.11 -12.81
C ALA A 42 -38.69 -37.27 -11.80
N ARG A 43 -38.66 -36.91 -10.50
CA ARG A 43 -39.76 -37.05 -9.49
C ARG A 43 -39.22 -36.88 -8.05
N GLY A 44 -39.83 -36.01 -7.24
CA GLY A 44 -39.83 -36.11 -5.76
C GLY A 44 -40.95 -37.06 -5.28
N PRO A 45 -41.43 -37.02 -4.01
CA PRO A 45 -40.91 -36.40 -2.77
C PRO A 45 -40.97 -37.37 -1.54
N THR A 46 -40.61 -36.91 -0.33
CA THR A 46 -41.20 -37.18 1.04
C THR A 46 -40.15 -36.84 2.11
N GLY A 47 -40.38 -35.87 3.02
CA GLY A 47 -41.03 -36.03 4.34
C GLY A 47 -39.98 -36.43 5.38
N THR A 48 -39.80 -35.93 6.60
CA THR A 48 -40.56 -35.19 7.63
C THR A 48 -39.52 -34.93 8.74
N GLY A 49 -39.40 -33.79 9.41
CA GLY A 49 -40.31 -33.27 10.44
C GLY A 49 -39.52 -32.96 11.72
N GLY A 50 -39.99 -32.00 12.53
CA GLY A 50 -39.55 -31.86 13.92
C GLY A 50 -39.21 -30.44 14.39
N ALA A 51 -40.24 -29.61 14.56
CA ALA A 51 -40.19 -28.41 15.39
C ALA A 51 -40.37 -28.78 16.87
N THR A 52 -39.69 -28.08 17.79
CA THR A 52 -40.28 -27.73 19.10
C THR A 52 -39.77 -26.35 19.54
N ALA A 53 -40.67 -25.64 20.21
CA ALA A 53 -40.60 -24.23 20.52
C ALA A 53 -40.46 -23.99 22.04
N SER A 54 -40.27 -22.71 22.36
CA SER A 54 -40.74 -22.00 23.56
C SER A 54 -39.83 -21.96 24.80
N GLY A 55 -39.64 -20.73 25.28
CA GLY A 55 -39.18 -20.43 26.64
C GLY A 55 -38.95 -18.93 26.87
N ALA A 56 -40.02 -18.20 27.19
CA ALA A 56 -39.98 -16.80 27.63
C ALA A 56 -39.86 -16.69 29.16
N GLY A 57 -39.34 -15.54 29.64
CA GLY A 57 -39.38 -15.07 31.04
C GLY A 57 -37.97 -14.86 31.60
N GLY A 58 -37.63 -13.81 32.34
CA GLY A 58 -38.36 -12.69 32.94
C GLY A 58 -37.34 -11.84 33.72
N ALA A 59 -37.66 -10.58 33.95
CA ALA A 59 -36.82 -9.59 34.63
C ALA A 59 -36.46 -9.97 36.08
N THR A 60 -35.36 -9.41 36.62
CA THR A 60 -35.33 -8.76 37.96
C THR A 60 -34.01 -8.03 38.23
N ASN A 61 -34.15 -7.02 39.09
CA ASN A 61 -33.21 -5.97 39.48
C ASN A 61 -31.96 -6.46 40.24
N GLY A 62 -30.89 -5.65 40.14
CA GLY A 62 -29.72 -5.74 41.01
C GLY A 62 -28.94 -4.43 41.07
N ALA A 63 -29.57 -3.33 41.46
CA ALA A 63 -28.89 -2.12 41.90
C ALA A 63 -28.61 -2.23 43.41
N THR A 64 -27.36 -2.13 43.83
CA THR A 64 -27.02 -1.72 45.21
C THR A 64 -25.77 -0.86 45.20
N THR A 65 -25.92 0.23 45.93
CA THR A 65 -25.11 1.42 46.17
C THR A 65 -23.91 1.19 47.10
N SER A 66 -22.82 1.93 46.89
CA SER A 66 -22.17 2.79 47.89
C SER A 66 -21.05 3.59 47.18
N SER A 67 -21.14 4.91 47.01
CA SER A 67 -21.03 5.99 48.01
C SER A 67 -19.63 6.12 48.60
N GLY A 68 -18.89 7.16 48.16
CA GLY A 68 -17.61 7.56 48.73
C GLY A 68 -17.11 8.87 48.12
N ALA A 69 -17.73 9.98 48.53
CA ALA A 69 -17.36 11.34 48.17
C ALA A 69 -16.00 11.76 48.78
N GLY A 70 -15.29 12.66 48.09
CA GLY A 70 -14.10 13.33 48.61
C GLY A 70 -13.72 14.53 47.75
N ALA A 71 -14.40 15.65 47.99
CA ALA A 71 -14.06 16.95 47.43
C ALA A 71 -12.75 17.51 48.05
N GLY A 72 -11.98 18.24 47.26
CA GLY A 72 -10.82 18.99 47.72
C GLY A 72 -10.36 20.01 46.68
N SER A 73 -10.99 21.19 46.71
CA SER A 73 -10.50 22.40 46.02
C SER A 73 -9.25 22.94 46.69
N SER A 74 -8.30 23.43 45.90
CA SER A 74 -7.51 24.62 46.27
C SER A 74 -6.87 25.25 45.03
N THR A 75 -7.44 26.41 44.69
CA THR A 75 -6.81 27.53 44.00
C THR A 75 -5.56 28.01 44.74
N SER A 76 -4.51 28.38 44.00
CA SER A 76 -3.80 29.66 44.17
C SER A 76 -2.68 29.83 43.14
N SER A 77 -2.79 30.97 42.46
CA SER A 77 -1.81 31.69 41.64
C SER A 77 -0.45 31.89 42.32
N THR A 78 0.63 32.14 41.56
CA THR A 78 1.41 33.42 41.57
C THR A 78 2.70 33.32 40.72
N SER A 79 2.81 34.24 39.75
CA SER A 79 3.96 34.98 39.21
C SER A 79 5.27 34.32 38.73
N SER A 80 5.47 34.43 37.42
CA SER A 80 6.58 35.08 36.71
C SER A 80 7.88 35.43 37.45
N THR A 81 8.99 34.91 36.94
CA THR A 81 10.28 35.64 36.82
C THR A 81 10.94 35.33 35.49
N THR A 82 11.19 36.40 34.74
CA THR A 82 12.04 36.51 33.56
C THR A 82 13.51 36.28 33.92
N THR A 83 14.23 35.46 33.16
CA THR A 83 15.68 35.62 33.01
C THR A 83 16.10 35.21 31.61
N SER A 84 16.52 36.21 30.84
CA SER A 84 17.17 36.08 29.54
C SER A 84 18.53 35.43 29.70
N SER A 85 18.88 34.49 28.81
CA SER A 85 20.28 34.19 28.48
C SER A 85 20.33 33.57 27.09
N SER A 86 20.94 34.33 26.20
CA SER A 86 21.22 34.04 24.81
C SER A 86 22.31 32.97 24.68
N THR A 87 22.07 31.93 23.88
CA THR A 87 23.14 31.16 23.22
C THR A 87 22.61 30.47 21.98
N SER A 88 22.96 31.05 20.84
CA SER A 88 23.50 30.39 19.65
C SER A 88 22.77 29.17 19.08
N SER A 89 21.95 29.44 18.06
CA SER A 89 21.53 28.50 17.03
C SER A 89 22.74 27.92 16.30
N VAL A 90 22.99 26.62 16.47
CA VAL A 90 23.86 25.82 15.60
C VAL A 90 22.95 25.03 14.66
N SER A 91 22.85 25.51 13.43
CA SER A 91 22.24 24.80 12.33
C SER A 91 23.19 23.67 11.90
N THR A 92 22.82 22.42 12.16
CA THR A 92 23.44 21.26 11.50
C THR A 92 22.88 21.17 10.09
N GLY A 93 23.69 21.61 9.14
CA GLY A 93 23.38 21.62 7.71
C GLY A 93 23.20 20.21 7.16
N THR A 94 22.11 20.06 6.43
CA THR A 94 21.94 19.09 5.34
C THR A 94 23.09 19.25 4.35
N THR A 95 23.81 18.16 4.08
CA THR A 95 24.72 18.06 2.94
C THR A 95 23.90 17.86 1.67
N SER A 96 23.35 18.95 1.15
CA SER A 96 22.99 19.07 -0.26
C SER A 96 24.12 19.82 -0.93
N SER A 97 24.83 19.12 -1.81
CA SER A 97 25.88 19.67 -2.67
C SER A 97 25.30 20.77 -3.56
N SER A 98 25.25 21.99 -3.03
CA SER A 98 24.89 23.20 -3.76
C SER A 98 26.18 23.85 -4.23
N SER A 99 26.61 23.46 -5.43
CA SER A 99 27.55 24.25 -6.22
C SER A 99 26.89 25.58 -6.56
N SER A 100 27.19 26.59 -5.76
CA SER A 100 26.83 27.98 -5.98
C SER A 100 27.76 28.56 -7.04
N SER A 101 27.36 28.42 -8.31
CA SER A 101 27.91 29.22 -9.42
C SER A 101 26.94 30.36 -9.72
N SER A 102 27.36 31.58 -9.38
CA SER A 102 26.68 32.81 -9.76
C SER A 102 26.82 33.04 -11.26
N GLY A 103 25.74 32.83 -12.01
CA GLY A 103 25.63 33.16 -13.43
C GLY A 103 24.17 33.17 -13.82
N GLY A 104 23.67 34.28 -14.37
CA GLY A 104 22.29 34.37 -14.84
C GLY A 104 22.02 33.31 -15.90
N GLY A 105 21.25 32.29 -15.56
CA GLY A 105 21.04 31.12 -16.40
C GLY A 105 19.75 30.44 -16.03
N ASN A 106 18.87 30.37 -17.03
CA ASN A 106 17.75 29.47 -17.19
C ASN A 106 17.55 28.47 -16.04
N THR A 107 16.63 28.80 -15.12
CA THR A 107 16.11 27.85 -14.13
C THR A 107 14.71 27.45 -14.56
N CYS A 108 14.35 26.17 -14.39
CA CYS A 108 13.01 25.68 -14.66
C CYS A 108 11.99 26.42 -13.80
N ALA A 109 10.81 26.67 -14.36
CA ALA A 109 9.74 27.39 -13.67
C ALA A 109 9.30 26.66 -12.39
N HIS A 110 9.45 25.34 -12.38
CA HIS A 110 9.33 24.43 -11.24
C HIS A 110 10.16 23.16 -11.49
N ASP A 111 10.18 22.27 -10.51
CA ASP A 111 10.83 20.96 -10.57
C ASP A 111 10.15 20.02 -11.57
N VAL A 112 10.91 19.10 -12.17
CA VAL A 112 10.44 18.13 -13.18
C VAL A 112 9.36 17.18 -12.64
N CYS A 113 9.25 17.04 -11.32
CA CYS A 113 8.28 16.21 -10.63
C CYS A 113 7.10 17.00 -10.08
N THR A 114 6.93 18.27 -10.46
CA THR A 114 5.83 19.14 -10.02
C THR A 114 4.88 19.44 -11.18
N LEU A 115 3.57 19.23 -10.98
CA LEU A 115 2.55 19.64 -11.96
C LEU A 115 2.51 21.16 -12.08
N GLY A 116 2.37 21.69 -13.30
CA GLY A 116 2.36 23.13 -13.48
C GLY A 116 2.33 23.64 -14.91
N VAL A 117 2.84 24.86 -15.07
CA VAL A 117 3.02 25.51 -16.37
C VAL A 117 3.99 24.69 -17.22
N ALA A 118 3.86 24.73 -18.54
CA ALA A 118 4.81 24.04 -19.41
C ALA A 118 6.27 24.46 -19.09
N LEU A 119 7.17 23.50 -18.89
CA LEU A 119 8.59 23.77 -18.73
C LEU A 119 9.23 24.12 -20.09
N THR A 120 10.43 24.70 -20.06
CA THR A 120 11.10 25.20 -21.27
C THR A 120 12.40 24.44 -21.51
N ILE A 121 12.67 24.04 -22.76
CA ILE A 121 13.97 23.47 -23.14
C ILE A 121 15.11 24.42 -22.74
N GLY A 122 16.16 23.85 -22.17
CA GLY A 122 17.34 24.53 -21.69
C GLY A 122 17.12 25.25 -20.36
N CYS A 123 16.08 24.90 -19.59
CA CYS A 123 15.79 25.49 -18.29
C CYS A 123 16.73 25.05 -17.15
N GLY A 124 17.83 24.36 -17.48
CA GLY A 124 18.82 23.94 -16.50
C GLY A 124 18.64 22.51 -15.97
N ASP A 125 17.55 21.82 -16.35
CA ASP A 125 17.35 20.40 -16.10
C ASP A 125 17.41 19.59 -17.42
N PRO A 126 18.42 18.71 -17.61
CA PRO A 126 18.54 17.86 -18.81
C PRO A 126 17.36 16.88 -19.01
N CYS A 127 16.64 16.52 -17.94
CA CYS A 127 15.46 15.67 -18.02
C CYS A 127 14.34 16.39 -18.78
N VAL A 128 14.14 17.68 -18.49
CA VAL A 128 13.17 18.51 -19.22
C VAL A 128 13.47 18.52 -20.71
N ASP A 129 14.74 18.68 -21.10
CA ASP A 129 15.14 18.67 -22.52
C ASP A 129 14.80 17.35 -23.22
N THR A 130 15.01 16.24 -22.52
CA THR A 130 14.73 14.89 -23.03
C THR A 130 13.22 14.67 -23.19
N VAL A 131 12.43 15.04 -22.18
CA VAL A 131 10.95 14.95 -22.23
C VAL A 131 10.39 15.87 -23.32
N CYS A 132 10.80 17.14 -23.37
CA CYS A 132 10.34 18.08 -24.40
C CYS A 132 10.66 17.63 -25.82
N THR A 133 11.75 16.87 -26.01
CA THR A 133 12.13 16.31 -27.31
C THR A 133 11.25 15.12 -27.69
N GLY A 134 10.79 14.34 -26.71
CA GLY A 134 9.89 13.19 -26.91
C GLY A 134 8.41 13.59 -27.03
N ASP A 135 7.91 14.44 -26.13
CA ASP A 135 6.58 15.02 -26.13
C ASP A 135 6.65 16.57 -26.14
N PRO A 136 6.57 17.21 -27.32
CA PRO A 136 6.56 18.67 -27.44
C PRO A 136 5.39 19.34 -26.71
N PHE A 137 4.32 18.61 -26.37
CA PHE A 137 3.16 19.17 -25.67
C PHE A 137 3.49 19.55 -24.22
N CYS A 138 4.41 18.82 -23.57
CA CYS A 138 4.88 19.13 -22.22
C CYS A 138 5.56 20.50 -22.11
N CYS A 139 6.02 21.05 -23.24
CA CYS A 139 6.83 22.26 -23.29
C CYS A 139 6.23 23.35 -24.19
N ASP A 140 5.00 23.17 -24.68
CA ASP A 140 4.29 24.19 -25.44
C ASP A 140 3.82 25.31 -24.50
N GLN A 141 4.50 26.45 -24.58
CA GLN A 141 4.21 27.65 -23.78
C GLN A 141 2.86 28.32 -24.11
N ASN A 142 2.21 27.95 -25.23
CA ASN A 142 0.93 28.56 -25.65
C ASN A 142 -0.27 27.73 -25.25
N THR A 143 -0.16 26.39 -25.30
CA THR A 143 -1.29 25.49 -25.10
C THR A 143 -1.02 24.28 -24.20
N GLY A 144 0.24 24.05 -23.84
CA GLY A 144 0.69 22.92 -23.04
C GLY A 144 0.74 23.22 -21.54
N SER A 145 0.94 22.16 -20.77
CA SER A 145 1.17 22.18 -19.32
C SER A 145 2.08 21.02 -18.96
N TRP A 146 2.85 21.16 -17.88
CA TRP A 146 3.59 20.04 -17.30
C TRP A 146 2.61 19.21 -16.46
N ASP A 147 1.96 18.24 -17.10
CA ASP A 147 0.93 17.38 -16.50
C ASP A 147 1.51 16.02 -16.06
N SER A 148 0.64 15.11 -15.60
CA SER A 148 1.08 13.79 -15.10
C SER A 148 1.78 12.97 -16.18
N TYR A 149 1.40 13.10 -17.45
CA TYR A 149 2.07 12.39 -18.54
C TYR A 149 3.49 12.91 -18.75
N CYS A 150 3.73 14.21 -18.55
CA CYS A 150 5.08 14.79 -18.62
C CYS A 150 5.98 14.29 -17.48
N ILE A 151 5.38 14.05 -16.31
CA ILE A 151 6.08 13.43 -15.17
C ILE A 151 6.37 11.96 -15.48
N ASP A 152 5.42 11.20 -16.05
CA ASP A 152 5.63 9.81 -16.48
C ASP A 152 6.76 9.69 -17.50
N ASP A 153 6.77 10.60 -18.49
CA ASP A 153 7.83 10.66 -19.49
C ASP A 153 9.18 11.02 -18.86
N ALA A 154 9.20 11.86 -17.82
CA ALA A 154 10.42 12.18 -17.06
C ALA A 154 10.95 10.95 -16.30
N VAL A 155 10.06 10.20 -15.65
CA VAL A 155 10.40 8.95 -14.95
C VAL A 155 10.93 7.93 -15.95
N PHE A 156 10.22 7.70 -17.06
CA PHE A 156 10.59 6.65 -18.02
C PHE A 156 11.81 7.01 -18.88
N SER A 157 11.87 8.23 -19.40
CA SER A 157 12.88 8.62 -20.40
C SER A 157 14.20 9.04 -19.74
N CYS A 158 14.16 9.45 -18.48
CA CYS A 158 15.30 10.08 -17.80
C CYS A 158 15.58 9.51 -16.41
N ASN A 159 14.80 8.51 -15.98
CA ASN A 159 14.88 7.93 -14.64
C ASN A 159 14.74 9.00 -13.53
N ALA A 160 13.93 10.04 -13.79
CA ALA A 160 13.65 11.08 -12.82
C ALA A 160 12.96 10.47 -11.60
N MET A 161 13.46 10.78 -10.40
CA MET A 161 12.88 10.29 -9.15
C MET A 161 11.70 11.18 -8.74
N CYS A 162 10.63 11.11 -9.52
CA CYS A 162 9.37 11.79 -9.24
C CYS A 162 8.50 10.95 -8.32
N GLY A 163 8.98 10.76 -7.09
CA GLY A 163 8.22 10.17 -5.99
C GLY A 163 7.29 11.23 -5.39
N GLY A 164 6.04 11.23 -5.84
CA GLY A 164 5.00 12.14 -5.34
C GLY A 164 3.93 12.47 -6.39
N GLY A 165 3.07 11.51 -6.74
CA GLY A 165 1.74 11.80 -7.29
C GLY A 165 1.60 12.03 -8.81
N GLY A 166 2.33 11.29 -9.65
CA GLY A 166 2.18 11.38 -11.11
C GLY A 166 2.34 10.06 -11.85
N GLY A 167 3.36 9.26 -11.49
CA GLY A 167 3.51 7.88 -11.95
C GLY A 167 2.45 6.99 -11.33
N MET A 168 1.57 6.42 -12.17
CA MET A 168 0.62 5.39 -11.71
C MET A 168 1.39 4.30 -10.97
N VAL A 169 1.03 4.05 -9.71
CA VAL A 169 1.56 2.89 -9.00
C VAL A 169 1.03 1.66 -9.73
N ALA A 170 1.91 0.76 -10.16
CA ALA A 170 1.54 -0.43 -10.91
C ALA A 170 1.26 -1.61 -9.97
N PRO A 171 0.42 -2.57 -10.37
CA PRO A 171 0.28 -3.82 -9.64
C PRO A 171 1.64 -4.48 -9.40
N GLY A 172 1.94 -4.82 -8.15
CA GLY A 172 3.24 -5.36 -7.73
C GLY A 172 4.28 -4.34 -7.27
N ASP A 173 4.06 -3.02 -7.43
CA ASP A 173 5.00 -2.00 -6.94
C ASP A 173 5.04 -1.94 -5.40
N LEU A 174 3.90 -2.22 -4.77
CA LEU A 174 3.75 -2.29 -3.32
C LEU A 174 3.26 -3.69 -2.96
N ILE A 175 3.84 -4.33 -1.95
CA ILE A 175 3.48 -5.68 -1.49
C ILE A 175 3.11 -5.61 -0.01
N ILE A 176 1.94 -6.11 0.37
CA ILE A 176 1.55 -6.32 1.77
C ILE A 176 2.34 -7.53 2.28
N THR A 177 3.24 -7.28 3.22
CA THR A 177 4.20 -8.28 3.73
C THR A 177 3.81 -8.83 5.09
N GLU A 178 3.13 -8.06 5.92
CA GLU A 178 2.87 -8.46 7.30
C GLU A 178 1.53 -7.90 7.78
N VAL A 179 0.75 -8.70 8.51
CA VAL A 179 -0.56 -8.29 9.04
C VAL A 179 -0.67 -8.73 10.50
N MET A 180 -0.82 -7.77 11.42
CA MET A 180 -1.20 -8.00 12.81
C MET A 180 -2.70 -7.76 12.98
N ASN A 181 -3.50 -8.80 12.76
CA ASN A 181 -4.96 -8.78 12.86
C ASN A 181 -5.49 -9.26 14.24
N ASN A 182 -4.64 -9.79 15.11
CA ASN A 182 -5.07 -10.30 16.42
C ASN A 182 -3.98 -10.10 17.49
N PRO A 183 -3.71 -8.84 17.91
CA PRO A 183 -2.76 -8.55 18.99
C PRO A 183 -3.19 -9.17 20.33
N ALA A 184 -2.23 -9.65 21.13
CA ALA A 184 -2.52 -10.20 22.46
C ALA A 184 -2.04 -9.27 23.59
N ALA A 185 -0.97 -8.50 23.35
CA ALA A 185 -0.40 -7.60 24.35
C ALA A 185 -1.27 -6.37 24.60
N VAL A 186 -2.03 -5.93 23.59
CA VAL A 186 -3.00 -4.82 23.65
C VAL A 186 -4.28 -5.25 22.94
N ALA A 187 -5.36 -4.47 23.09
CA ALA A 187 -6.60 -4.75 22.36
C ALA A 187 -6.45 -4.46 20.86
N ASP A 188 -7.20 -5.17 20.03
CA ASP A 188 -7.26 -5.01 18.57
C ASP A 188 -7.43 -3.54 18.16
N SER A 189 -8.39 -2.86 18.80
CA SER A 189 -8.66 -1.41 18.66
C SER A 189 -7.47 -0.47 18.93
N ALA A 190 -6.34 -0.99 19.40
CA ALA A 190 -5.10 -0.27 19.64
C ALA A 190 -3.87 -0.90 18.98
N GLY A 191 -3.85 -2.21 18.73
CA GLY A 191 -2.66 -2.94 18.28
C GLY A 191 -2.69 -3.45 16.85
N GLU A 192 -3.78 -3.25 16.10
CA GLU A 192 -3.87 -3.69 14.71
C GLU A 192 -3.01 -2.83 13.78
N TRP A 193 -2.28 -3.50 12.89
CA TRP A 193 -1.47 -2.88 11.85
C TRP A 193 -1.20 -3.86 10.72
N PHE A 194 -0.78 -3.32 9.58
CA PHE A 194 -0.21 -4.09 8.49
C PHE A 194 0.98 -3.32 7.90
N GLU A 195 1.82 -4.04 7.17
CA GLU A 195 3.04 -3.53 6.57
C GLU A 195 2.97 -3.64 5.05
N ILE A 196 3.52 -2.63 4.39
CA ILE A 196 3.74 -2.58 2.95
C ILE A 196 5.24 -2.50 2.69
N TYR A 197 5.73 -3.30 1.75
CA TYR A 197 7.06 -3.22 1.15
C TYR A 197 6.98 -2.57 -0.24
N ASN A 198 7.88 -1.64 -0.55
CA ASN A 198 8.01 -1.06 -1.88
C ASN A 198 9.00 -1.88 -2.73
N ASP A 199 8.48 -2.74 -3.61
CA ASP A 199 9.26 -3.54 -4.56
C ASP A 199 9.56 -2.78 -5.87
N ALA A 200 8.92 -1.63 -6.09
CA ALA A 200 9.20 -0.80 -7.23
C ALA A 200 10.68 -0.35 -7.25
N PRO A 201 11.29 -0.16 -8.44
CA PRO A 201 12.66 0.35 -8.55
C PRO A 201 12.80 1.85 -8.24
N TYR A 202 11.72 2.50 -7.77
CA TYR A 202 11.62 3.92 -7.47
C TYR A 202 10.90 4.17 -6.15
N ALA A 203 10.95 5.40 -5.65
CA ALA A 203 10.20 5.79 -4.46
C ALA A 203 8.70 5.95 -4.80
N VAL A 204 7.84 5.42 -3.94
CA VAL A 204 6.38 5.53 -4.03
C VAL A 204 5.88 6.37 -2.85
N ASP A 205 5.00 7.34 -3.10
CA ASP A 205 4.27 8.03 -2.02
C ASP A 205 2.87 7.42 -1.91
N LEU A 206 2.50 7.00 -0.70
CA LEU A 206 1.17 6.42 -0.46
C LEU A 206 0.04 7.45 -0.49
N LEU A 207 0.34 8.75 -0.53
CA LEU A 207 -0.65 9.82 -0.57
C LEU A 207 -1.67 9.62 -1.72
N GLY A 208 -2.94 9.54 -1.35
CA GLY A 208 -4.05 9.40 -2.30
C GLY A 208 -4.40 7.95 -2.66
N LEU A 209 -3.53 6.98 -2.35
CA LEU A 209 -3.88 5.57 -2.44
C LEU A 209 -4.99 5.23 -1.43
N THR A 210 -5.71 4.16 -1.69
CA THR A 210 -6.79 3.71 -0.83
C THR A 210 -6.59 2.31 -0.31
N ILE A 211 -6.94 2.10 0.95
CA ILE A 211 -7.00 0.80 1.60
C ILE A 211 -8.43 0.30 1.50
N GLN A 212 -8.67 -0.81 0.80
CA GLN A 212 -9.95 -1.51 0.84
C GLN A 212 -9.86 -2.66 1.83
N HIS A 213 -10.81 -2.75 2.76
CA HIS A 213 -10.76 -3.71 3.87
C HIS A 213 -12.02 -4.59 3.94
N THR A 214 -12.72 -4.73 2.80
CA THR A 214 -13.79 -5.70 2.58
C THR A 214 -13.93 -5.91 1.08
N ALA A 215 -13.79 -7.15 0.62
CA ALA A 215 -13.83 -7.48 -0.80
C ALA A 215 -15.14 -7.03 -1.46
N GLY A 216 -15.03 -6.20 -2.50
CA GLY A 216 -16.17 -5.75 -3.30
C GLY A 216 -17.12 -4.75 -2.64
N ASP A 217 -16.82 -4.27 -1.42
CA ASP A 217 -17.57 -3.15 -0.81
C ASP A 217 -16.87 -1.82 -1.12
N PRO A 218 -17.45 -0.96 -1.98
CA PRO A 218 -16.87 0.34 -2.29
C PRO A 218 -16.93 1.36 -1.13
N ASN A 219 -17.61 1.03 -0.03
CA ASN A 219 -17.71 1.89 1.16
C ASN A 219 -16.71 1.50 2.26
N ALA A 220 -16.16 0.29 2.20
CA ALA A 220 -15.13 -0.22 3.12
C ALA A 220 -13.73 0.22 2.64
N VAL A 221 -13.57 1.53 2.49
CA VAL A 221 -12.39 2.15 1.87
C VAL A 221 -11.89 3.29 2.76
N HIS A 222 -10.57 3.32 2.98
CA HIS A 222 -9.86 4.41 3.64
C HIS A 222 -8.86 5.07 2.70
N THR A 223 -8.94 6.38 2.51
CA THR A 223 -7.96 7.13 1.72
C THR A 223 -6.76 7.52 2.58
N ILE A 224 -5.55 7.24 2.08
CA ILE A 224 -4.31 7.70 2.69
C ILE A 224 -4.17 9.19 2.42
N SER A 225 -4.38 10.00 3.46
CA SER A 225 -4.52 11.46 3.36
C SER A 225 -3.25 12.24 3.69
N GLN A 226 -2.18 11.54 4.05
CA GLN A 226 -0.88 12.10 4.40
C GLN A 226 0.20 11.45 3.56
N SER A 227 1.25 12.22 3.25
CA SER A 227 2.41 11.71 2.52
C SER A 227 3.18 10.71 3.37
N VAL A 228 3.43 9.54 2.78
CA VAL A 228 4.30 8.49 3.29
C VAL A 228 5.20 8.10 2.12
N ALA A 229 6.33 8.79 2.00
CA ALA A 229 7.30 8.52 0.96
C ALA A 229 8.12 7.27 1.31
N MET A 230 7.94 6.21 0.53
CA MET A 230 8.64 4.95 0.63
C MET A 230 9.72 4.86 -0.44
N PRO A 231 11.02 4.98 -0.12
CA PRO A 231 12.09 4.62 -1.05
C PRO A 231 11.95 3.19 -1.58
N SER A 232 12.56 2.89 -2.72
CA SER A 232 12.66 1.52 -3.22
C SER A 232 13.31 0.61 -2.17
N GLY A 233 12.73 -0.56 -1.94
CA GLY A 233 13.21 -1.53 -0.96
C GLY A 233 12.93 -1.17 0.51
N SER A 234 12.06 -0.19 0.77
CA SER A 234 11.68 0.21 2.13
C SER A 234 10.32 -0.36 2.54
N TYR A 235 10.05 -0.30 3.85
CA TYR A 235 8.80 -0.74 4.47
C TYR A 235 8.06 0.45 5.08
N ALA A 236 6.74 0.37 5.13
CA ALA A 236 5.88 1.30 5.84
C ALA A 236 4.83 0.55 6.64
N VAL A 237 4.63 0.96 7.89
CA VAL A 237 3.65 0.37 8.81
C VAL A 237 2.43 1.27 8.91
N LEU A 238 1.26 0.71 8.60
CA LEU A 238 -0.02 1.38 8.69
C LEU A 238 -0.83 0.76 9.83
N GLY A 239 -1.34 1.57 10.75
CA GLY A 239 -1.96 1.05 11.98
C GLY A 239 -3.14 1.85 12.52
N ILE A 240 -3.93 1.22 13.39
CA ILE A 240 -5.08 1.83 14.05
C ILE A 240 -4.66 2.95 15.02
N ASN A 241 -3.48 2.83 15.63
CA ASN A 241 -2.99 3.72 16.66
C ASN A 241 -1.47 3.95 16.54
N ALA A 242 -1.05 5.20 16.33
CA ALA A 242 0.37 5.55 16.24
C ALA A 242 1.05 5.84 17.60
N SER A 243 0.30 5.81 18.72
CA SER A 243 0.88 6.03 20.04
C SER A 243 1.58 4.77 20.54
N THR A 244 2.92 4.77 20.45
CA THR A 244 3.82 3.66 20.86
C THR A 244 3.60 3.20 22.31
N SER A 245 3.13 4.09 23.19
CA SER A 245 2.81 3.75 24.58
C SER A 245 1.55 2.90 24.76
N SER A 246 0.75 2.72 23.72
CA SER A 246 -0.57 2.07 23.81
C SER A 246 -0.86 1.07 22.68
N ASN A 247 -0.04 1.01 21.64
CA ASN A 247 -0.24 0.14 20.47
C ASN A 247 0.68 -1.10 20.48
N GLY A 248 1.24 -1.48 21.63
CA GLY A 248 2.24 -2.55 21.69
C GLY A 248 3.66 -2.13 21.26
N GLY A 249 3.97 -0.83 21.25
CA GLY A 249 5.32 -0.33 20.99
C GLY A 249 5.70 -0.26 19.51
N VAL A 250 4.72 -0.39 18.61
CA VAL A 250 4.91 -0.34 17.15
C VAL A 250 5.12 1.10 16.71
N VAL A 251 6.14 1.35 15.89
CA VAL A 251 6.29 2.64 15.18
C VAL A 251 5.41 2.56 13.94
N VAL A 252 4.36 3.38 13.89
CA VAL A 252 3.41 3.44 12.77
C VAL A 252 3.72 4.68 11.95
N ASP A 253 3.88 4.51 10.64
CA ASP A 253 4.16 5.58 9.67
C ASP A 253 2.88 6.31 9.27
N TYR A 254 1.74 5.62 9.23
CA TYR A 254 0.43 6.22 8.98
C TYR A 254 -0.68 5.61 9.82
N GLN A 255 -1.42 6.49 10.51
CA GLN A 255 -2.55 6.09 11.33
C GLN A 255 -3.85 6.12 10.51
N TYR A 256 -4.48 4.97 10.31
CA TYR A 256 -5.81 4.89 9.71
C TYR A 256 -6.95 5.01 10.75
N ALA A 257 -6.66 4.94 12.05
CA ALA A 257 -7.68 5.02 13.11
C ALA A 257 -8.76 3.92 12.96
N SER A 258 -10.02 4.20 13.26
CA SER A 258 -11.07 3.18 13.24
C SER A 258 -11.76 3.01 11.87
N THR A 259 -11.14 3.47 10.78
CA THR A 259 -11.74 3.41 9.43
C THR A 259 -11.41 2.11 8.68
N VAL A 260 -10.35 1.42 9.09
CA VAL A 260 -9.98 0.09 8.60
C VAL A 260 -10.25 -0.91 9.72
N SER A 261 -10.74 -2.09 9.34
CA SER A 261 -10.97 -3.22 10.23
C SER A 261 -10.12 -4.38 9.72
N LEU A 262 -9.46 -5.13 10.61
CA LEU A 262 -8.69 -6.33 10.27
C LEU A 262 -9.25 -7.52 11.07
N ASN A 263 -10.19 -8.26 10.49
CA ASN A 263 -10.85 -9.33 11.22
C ASN A 263 -9.88 -10.46 11.62
N ASN A 264 -10.00 -10.95 12.87
CA ASN A 264 -9.12 -11.96 13.43
C ASN A 264 -9.26 -13.31 12.69
N THR A 265 -10.47 -13.65 12.23
CA THR A 265 -10.79 -14.94 11.59
C THR A 265 -10.64 -14.92 10.07
N ALA A 266 -11.24 -13.95 9.39
CA ALA A 266 -11.20 -13.88 7.94
C ALA A 266 -11.46 -12.47 7.45
N ASP A 267 -10.59 -11.98 6.56
CA ASP A 267 -10.74 -10.66 5.96
C ASP A 267 -10.07 -10.56 4.59
N TYR A 268 -10.30 -9.41 3.96
CA TYR A 268 -9.66 -8.98 2.73
C TYR A 268 -9.03 -7.61 2.96
N LEU A 269 -7.80 -7.44 2.51
CA LEU A 269 -7.08 -6.16 2.55
C LEU A 269 -6.43 -5.89 1.21
N ALA A 270 -6.62 -4.71 0.64
CA ALA A 270 -5.99 -4.32 -0.61
C ALA A 270 -5.57 -2.86 -0.62
N ILE A 271 -4.51 -2.58 -1.37
CA ILE A 271 -4.05 -1.23 -1.71
C ILE A 271 -4.45 -0.94 -3.15
N LEU A 272 -5.11 0.19 -3.37
CA LEU A 272 -5.57 0.60 -4.69
C LEU A 272 -5.08 1.99 -5.06
N ASP A 273 -4.78 2.16 -6.34
CA ASP A 273 -4.65 3.46 -7.01
C ASP A 273 -5.90 3.67 -7.90
N GLY A 274 -6.85 4.48 -7.41
CA GLY A 274 -8.16 4.63 -8.02
C GLY A 274 -8.96 3.32 -8.02
N THR A 275 -9.05 2.65 -9.18
CA THR A 275 -9.71 1.35 -9.33
C THR A 275 -8.73 0.20 -9.58
N THR A 276 -7.44 0.50 -9.68
CA THR A 276 -6.39 -0.49 -9.92
C THR A 276 -5.97 -1.06 -8.58
N VAL A 277 -6.10 -2.38 -8.42
CA VAL A 277 -5.50 -3.09 -7.29
C VAL A 277 -3.99 -3.14 -7.50
N ILE A 278 -3.26 -2.51 -6.60
CA ILE A 278 -1.80 -2.55 -6.57
C ILE A 278 -1.36 -3.89 -6.00
N ASP A 279 -2.01 -4.27 -4.90
CA ASP A 279 -1.78 -5.52 -4.21
C ASP A 279 -2.94 -5.82 -3.26
N GLU A 280 -3.16 -7.09 -2.99
CA GLU A 280 -4.18 -7.57 -2.07
C GLU A 280 -3.69 -8.78 -1.28
N VAL A 281 -4.34 -9.03 -0.15
CA VAL A 281 -4.20 -10.26 0.62
C VAL A 281 -5.58 -10.65 1.13
N THR A 282 -5.83 -11.95 1.19
CA THR A 282 -7.02 -12.51 1.83
C THR A 282 -6.57 -13.54 2.83
N TRP A 283 -7.24 -13.60 3.98
CA TRP A 283 -7.02 -14.67 4.94
C TRP A 283 -8.33 -15.27 5.42
N ASP A 284 -8.24 -16.54 5.80
CA ASP A 284 -9.31 -17.30 6.43
C ASP A 284 -8.71 -18.35 7.39
N GLU A 285 -9.57 -19.04 8.15
CA GLU A 285 -9.16 -20.11 9.04
C GLU A 285 -8.82 -21.43 8.32
N GLN A 286 -8.90 -21.49 6.98
CA GLN A 286 -8.78 -22.76 6.24
C GLN A 286 -7.33 -23.26 6.17
N SER A 287 -6.35 -22.37 6.16
CA SER A 287 -4.92 -22.72 6.27
C SER A 287 -4.53 -23.18 7.67
N GLY A 288 -5.32 -22.82 8.69
CA GLY A 288 -4.97 -22.96 10.10
C GLY A 288 -4.04 -21.88 10.64
N LEU A 289 -3.69 -20.86 9.83
CA LEU A 289 -2.93 -19.69 10.26
C LEU A 289 -3.86 -18.64 10.90
N ASP A 290 -4.15 -18.84 12.18
CA ASP A 290 -4.94 -17.93 13.03
C ASP A 290 -4.08 -17.50 14.24
N PRO A 291 -3.09 -16.61 14.02
CA PRO A 291 -2.19 -16.21 15.09
C PRO A 291 -2.92 -15.37 16.14
N ASN A 292 -2.48 -15.48 17.39
CA ASN A 292 -2.89 -14.59 18.49
C ASN A 292 -1.63 -14.08 19.19
N GLY A 293 -1.45 -12.77 19.21
CA GLY A 293 -0.23 -12.10 19.68
C GLY A 293 0.95 -12.25 18.73
N LYS A 294 0.69 -12.58 17.47
CA LYS A 294 1.69 -12.66 16.41
C LYS A 294 1.09 -12.13 15.12
N SER A 295 1.90 -11.49 14.29
CA SER A 295 1.51 -11.16 12.93
C SER A 295 1.55 -12.39 12.03
N ARG A 296 0.76 -12.30 10.97
CA ARG A 296 0.86 -13.10 9.76
C ARG A 296 2.01 -12.51 8.95
N SER A 297 3.10 -13.25 8.82
CA SER A 297 4.36 -12.81 8.20
C SER A 297 4.57 -13.57 6.89
N LEU A 298 4.62 -12.84 5.77
CA LEU A 298 4.95 -13.40 4.46
C LEU A 298 6.41 -13.89 4.44
N ASP A 299 6.67 -15.10 3.95
CA ASP A 299 8.04 -15.56 3.73
C ASP A 299 8.74 -14.63 2.70
N PRO A 300 9.94 -14.09 3.00
CA PRO A 300 10.68 -13.23 2.09
C PRO A 300 10.94 -13.83 0.69
N LEU A 301 10.89 -15.16 0.53
CA LEU A 301 11.01 -15.84 -0.77
C LEU A 301 9.79 -15.67 -1.68
N TYR A 302 8.67 -15.18 -1.14
CA TYR A 302 7.38 -15.04 -1.82
C TYR A 302 6.90 -13.59 -1.90
N THR A 303 7.83 -12.62 -1.81
CA THR A 303 7.55 -11.17 -1.87
C THR A 303 7.15 -10.73 -3.29
N SER A 304 5.88 -10.91 -3.66
CA SER A 304 5.28 -10.37 -4.89
C SER A 304 3.75 -10.35 -4.76
N ALA A 305 3.08 -9.47 -5.52
CA ALA A 305 1.62 -9.22 -5.45
C ALA A 305 0.71 -10.35 -5.98
N SER A 306 1.25 -11.55 -6.15
CA SER A 306 0.46 -12.74 -6.49
C SER A 306 0.83 -13.95 -5.64
N LEU A 307 1.99 -13.88 -4.98
CA LEU A 307 2.46 -14.92 -4.07
C LEU A 307 2.01 -14.61 -2.65
N ASN A 308 1.82 -13.35 -2.28
CA ASN A 308 1.15 -12.95 -1.04
C ASN A 308 -0.39 -13.17 -1.06
N ASP A 309 -0.98 -13.54 -2.19
CA ASP A 309 -2.37 -14.03 -2.24
C ASP A 309 -2.51 -15.46 -1.73
N THR A 310 -1.39 -16.19 -1.60
CA THR A 310 -1.40 -17.59 -1.19
C THR A 310 -1.12 -17.68 0.30
N ASP A 311 -2.14 -18.02 1.07
CA ASP A 311 -2.03 -18.06 2.53
C ASP A 311 -0.93 -19.01 3.05
N ALA A 312 -0.65 -20.09 2.32
CA ALA A 312 0.44 -21.02 2.64
C ALA A 312 1.85 -20.42 2.54
N ASN A 313 2.00 -19.21 1.97
CA ASN A 313 3.27 -18.48 1.92
C ASN A 313 3.47 -17.58 3.16
N PHE A 314 2.48 -17.49 4.05
CA PHE A 314 2.59 -16.83 5.34
C PHE A 314 2.86 -17.84 6.45
N CYS A 315 3.47 -17.36 7.51
CA CYS A 315 3.61 -18.07 8.78
C CYS A 315 3.39 -17.10 9.95
N GLU A 316 3.32 -17.63 11.18
CA GLU A 316 3.33 -16.79 12.36
C GLU A 316 4.73 -16.16 12.53
N ALA A 317 4.78 -14.84 12.77
CA ALA A 317 6.06 -14.18 13.06
C ALA A 317 6.77 -14.78 14.28
N SER A 318 8.10 -14.79 14.24
CA SER A 318 8.93 -15.39 15.29
C SER A 318 9.70 -14.36 16.12
N SER A 319 9.99 -13.21 15.52
CA SER A 319 10.71 -12.10 16.15
C SER A 319 9.87 -11.42 17.23
N PRO A 320 10.33 -11.37 18.49
CA PRO A 320 9.58 -10.74 19.57
C PRO A 320 9.64 -9.20 19.48
N MET A 321 8.48 -8.57 19.62
CA MET A 321 8.36 -7.12 19.75
C MET A 321 8.50 -6.67 21.20
N THR A 322 8.90 -5.41 21.40
CA THR A 322 9.07 -4.84 22.75
C THR A 322 7.75 -4.80 23.54
N GLY A 323 6.60 -4.70 22.86
CA GLY A 323 5.29 -4.71 23.50
C GLY A 323 4.79 -6.06 23.99
N GLY A 324 5.40 -7.18 23.59
CA GLY A 324 5.05 -8.52 24.05
C GLY A 324 4.56 -9.48 22.96
N ASP A 325 4.00 -8.96 21.86
CA ASP A 325 3.61 -9.74 20.68
C ASP A 325 4.84 -10.08 19.81
N SER A 326 4.65 -10.81 18.70
CA SER A 326 5.69 -11.09 17.70
C SER A 326 5.37 -10.48 16.34
N GLY A 327 6.40 -9.95 15.68
CA GLY A 327 6.32 -9.29 14.38
C GLY A 327 7.60 -8.54 14.04
N THR A 328 7.70 -8.07 12.80
CA THR A 328 8.86 -7.35 12.26
C THR A 328 8.51 -5.94 11.74
N PRO A 329 7.66 -5.14 12.42
CA PRO A 329 7.17 -3.88 11.88
C PRO A 329 8.30 -2.91 11.50
N GLY A 330 8.28 -2.48 10.25
CA GLY A 330 9.23 -1.58 9.61
C GLY A 330 10.51 -2.26 9.14
N GLN A 331 10.58 -3.60 9.09
CA GLN A 331 11.75 -4.40 8.73
C GLN A 331 11.35 -5.60 7.87
N GLY A 332 12.33 -6.24 7.23
CA GLY A 332 12.06 -7.47 6.49
C GLY A 332 11.67 -8.63 7.40
N ASN A 333 10.64 -9.37 6.98
CA ASN A 333 10.09 -10.53 7.67
C ASN A 333 11.11 -11.64 7.96
N ASP A 334 10.83 -12.41 9.01
CA ASP A 334 11.51 -13.68 9.25
C ASP A 334 11.15 -14.69 8.14
N GLY A 335 12.09 -15.57 7.78
CA GLY A 335 11.79 -16.71 6.90
C GLY A 335 10.94 -17.77 7.61
N CYS A 336 10.02 -18.41 6.88
CA CYS A 336 9.15 -19.41 7.48
C CYS A 336 9.91 -20.72 7.80
N PRO A 337 9.52 -21.44 8.87
CA PRO A 337 10.25 -22.61 9.40
C PRO A 337 10.12 -23.90 8.58
#